data_AF-A0A946AVY0-F1
#
_entry.id   AF-A0A946AVY0-F1
#
_cell.length_a   1.000
_cell.length_b   1.000
_cell.length_c   1.000
_cell.angle_alpha   90.00
_cell.angle_beta   90.00
_cell.angle_gamma   90.00
#
_symmetry.space_group_name_H-M   'P 1'
#
loop_
_entity.id
_entity.type
_entity.pdbx_description
1 polymer ?
#
loop_
_entity_poly.entity_id
_entity_poly.type
_entity_poly.pdbx_seq_one_letter_code
_entity_poly.pdbx_strand_id
1 'polypeptide(L)'
;NIGEHNIGMAASWFYGFPTNRSQRTHLEIDIPALTQMLIADHIDALIAVPNCPICHQSVALAARATEAAGIPTVIMGCAKDIIERVGVPRFYFSDFPLGNSCGRPNDPASQQQTLYGALDLLATATAPRTTRTSPLEWQGKPDWKSDYSNIDELTSDDIAARRAAFDKAKTIAMRKRNF
;
A
#
# COMPACT_ATOMS: atom_id res chain seq x y z
N ASN A 1 -22.04 20.00 2.59
CA ASN A 1 -22.72 18.93 1.83
C ASN A 1 -22.12 18.81 0.44
N ILE A 2 -21.04 18.06 0.34
CA ILE A 2 -20.52 17.48 -0.91
C ILE A 2 -20.32 16.01 -0.55
N GLY A 3 -21.03 15.09 -1.23
CA GLY A 3 -20.77 13.65 -1.19
C GLY A 3 -21.40 12.86 -0.03
N GLU A 4 -22.71 12.56 -0.13
CA GLU A 4 -23.13 11.21 0.27
C GLU A 4 -22.36 10.21 -0.62
N HIS A 5 -21.76 9.20 0.01
CA HIS A 5 -20.68 8.39 -0.55
C HIS A 5 -21.11 7.56 -1.78
N ASN A 6 -20.78 8.07 -2.97
CA ASN A 6 -21.16 7.57 -4.30
C ASN A 6 -20.39 6.31 -4.76
N ILE A 7 -20.29 5.27 -3.93
CA ILE A 7 -19.86 3.96 -4.44
C ILE A 7 -21.11 3.19 -4.85
N GLY A 8 -21.20 2.80 -6.13
CA GLY A 8 -22.29 1.95 -6.61
C GLY A 8 -22.23 0.56 -5.96
N MET A 9 -21.15 -0.17 -6.20
CA MET A 9 -20.88 -1.47 -5.59
C MET A 9 -19.38 -1.76 -5.52
N ALA A 10 -18.98 -2.66 -4.62
CA ALA A 10 -17.65 -3.26 -4.68
C ALA A 10 -17.57 -4.25 -5.86
N ALA A 11 -16.38 -4.38 -6.45
CA ALA A 11 -16.11 -5.39 -7.47
C ALA A 11 -16.39 -6.80 -6.94
N SER A 12 -16.75 -7.73 -7.84
CA SER A 12 -16.94 -9.14 -7.48
C SER A 12 -15.65 -9.82 -7.01
N TRP A 13 -14.49 -9.24 -7.33
CA TRP A 13 -13.17 -9.77 -7.00
C TRP A 13 -12.31 -8.75 -6.25
N PHE A 14 -11.46 -9.26 -5.37
CA PHE A 14 -10.33 -8.52 -4.84
C PHE A 14 -9.06 -8.90 -5.61
N TYR A 15 -8.36 -7.90 -6.13
CA TYR A 15 -7.15 -8.11 -6.92
C TYR A 15 -5.91 -8.10 -6.03
N GLY A 16 -5.30 -9.27 -5.85
CA GLY A 16 -4.00 -9.38 -5.21
C GLY A 16 -2.88 -8.97 -6.17
N PHE A 17 -2.07 -7.99 -5.79
CA PHE A 17 -0.88 -7.63 -6.57
C PHE A 17 0.32 -8.45 -6.10
N PRO A 18 1.05 -9.15 -6.99
CA PRO A 18 2.16 -10.02 -6.61
C PRO A 18 3.22 -9.28 -5.79
N THR A 19 3.81 -9.97 -4.80
CA THR A 19 4.90 -9.43 -3.97
C THR A 19 6.28 -9.62 -4.61
N ASN A 20 6.35 -9.58 -5.95
CA ASN A 20 7.58 -9.69 -6.71
C ASN A 20 8.50 -8.51 -6.37
N ARG A 21 9.72 -8.77 -5.90
CA ARG A 21 10.69 -7.71 -5.56
C ARG A 21 11.47 -7.24 -6.80
N SER A 22 10.78 -7.12 -7.93
CA SER A 22 11.36 -6.82 -9.23
C SER A 22 10.49 -5.82 -9.96
N GLN A 23 10.97 -4.58 -10.06
CA GLN A 23 10.29 -3.52 -10.82
C GLN A 23 10.12 -3.92 -12.28
N ARG A 24 11.12 -4.58 -12.88
CA ARG A 24 11.04 -5.08 -14.26
C ARG A 24 9.86 -6.04 -14.43
N THR A 25 9.77 -7.05 -13.56
CA THR A 25 8.68 -8.03 -13.59
C THR A 25 7.33 -7.36 -13.41
N HIS A 26 7.23 -6.39 -12.49
CA HIS A 26 6.01 -5.61 -12.35
C HIS A 26 5.64 -4.86 -13.63
N LEU A 27 6.58 -4.11 -14.21
CA LEU A 27 6.34 -3.28 -15.38
C LEU A 27 6.00 -4.10 -16.63
N GLU A 28 6.66 -5.24 -16.82
CA GLU A 28 6.54 -6.06 -18.03
C GLU A 28 5.43 -7.12 -17.95
N ILE A 29 5.06 -7.57 -16.74
CA ILE A 29 4.17 -8.73 -16.54
C ILE A 29 3.01 -8.39 -15.60
N ASP A 30 3.31 -8.07 -14.33
CA ASP A 30 2.26 -8.03 -13.30
C ASP A 30 1.27 -6.87 -13.50
N ILE A 31 1.78 -5.68 -13.87
CA ILE A 31 0.96 -4.49 -14.10
C ILE A 31 0.10 -4.64 -15.35
N PRO A 32 0.64 -5.03 -16.53
CA PRO A 32 -0.19 -5.30 -17.70
C PRO A 32 -1.31 -6.31 -17.42
N ALA A 33 -1.00 -7.39 -16.70
CA ALA A 33 -1.99 -8.40 -16.33
C ALA A 33 -3.08 -7.82 -15.41
N LEU A 34 -2.70 -7.08 -14.36
CA LEU A 34 -3.66 -6.41 -13.48
C LEU A 34 -4.57 -5.46 -14.26
N THR A 35 -4.00 -4.56 -15.07
CA THR A 35 -4.77 -3.58 -15.82
C THR A 35 -5.74 -4.24 -16.80
N GLN A 36 -5.34 -5.32 -17.47
CA GLN A 36 -6.24 -6.09 -18.34
C GLN A 36 -7.42 -6.71 -17.58
N MET A 37 -7.17 -7.27 -16.39
CA MET A 37 -8.25 -7.81 -15.55
C MET A 37 -9.22 -6.70 -15.12
N LEU A 38 -8.71 -5.54 -14.69
CA LEU A 38 -9.56 -4.40 -14.30
C LEU A 38 -10.43 -3.91 -15.45
N ILE A 39 -9.90 -3.87 -16.68
CA ILE A 39 -10.68 -3.50 -17.87
C ILE A 39 -11.74 -4.56 -18.20
N ALA A 40 -11.36 -5.84 -18.17
CA ALA A 40 -12.26 -6.95 -18.48
C ALA A 40 -13.43 -7.05 -17.49
N ASP A 41 -13.17 -6.72 -16.23
CA ASP A 41 -14.17 -6.73 -15.15
C ASP A 41 -14.95 -5.40 -15.04
N HIS A 42 -14.75 -4.47 -15.98
CA HIS A 42 -15.43 -3.16 -16.04
C HIS A 42 -15.27 -2.34 -14.75
N ILE A 43 -14.05 -2.30 -14.21
CA ILE A 43 -13.76 -1.55 -12.98
C ILE A 43 -13.69 -0.04 -13.25
N ASP A 44 -14.54 0.71 -12.55
CA ASP A 44 -14.62 2.17 -12.67
C ASP A 44 -13.56 2.92 -11.86
N ALA A 45 -13.03 2.32 -10.80
CA ALA A 45 -12.03 2.93 -9.93
C ALA A 45 -11.23 1.88 -9.12
N LEU A 46 -9.97 2.18 -8.82
CA LEU A 46 -9.09 1.34 -8.01
C LEU A 46 -8.66 2.04 -6.71
N ILE A 47 -8.93 1.38 -5.58
CA ILE A 47 -8.34 1.72 -4.28
C ILE A 47 -7.23 0.72 -3.98
N ALA A 48 -5.99 1.18 -3.87
CA ALA A 48 -4.85 0.34 -3.54
C ALA A 48 -4.48 0.46 -2.05
N VAL A 49 -4.25 -0.69 -1.41
CA VAL A 49 -3.97 -0.80 0.03
C VAL A 49 -2.63 -1.54 0.25
N PRO A 50 -1.48 -0.85 0.16
CA PRO A 50 -0.18 -1.43 0.46
C PRO A 50 0.04 -1.62 1.97
N ASN A 51 0.86 -2.61 2.33
CA ASN A 51 1.21 -2.89 3.73
C ASN A 51 2.68 -2.51 4.05
N CYS A 52 3.61 -3.04 3.26
CA CYS A 52 5.04 -2.93 3.46
C CYS A 52 5.70 -1.86 2.54
N PRO A 53 6.97 -1.50 2.73
CA PRO A 53 7.65 -0.51 1.88
C PRO A 53 7.67 -0.91 0.40
N ILE A 54 7.99 -2.17 0.11
CA ILE A 54 7.98 -2.70 -1.25
C ILE A 54 6.57 -2.68 -1.83
N CYS A 55 5.58 -3.04 -1.03
CA CYS A 55 4.17 -3.06 -1.41
C CYS A 55 3.73 -1.65 -1.86
N HIS A 56 4.13 -0.59 -1.14
CA HIS A 56 3.85 0.80 -1.52
C HIS A 56 4.47 1.14 -2.89
N GLN A 57 5.72 0.75 -3.13
CA GLN A 57 6.36 0.97 -4.43
C GLN A 57 5.64 0.20 -5.55
N SER A 58 5.34 -1.08 -5.34
CA SER A 58 4.69 -1.97 -6.29
C SER A 58 3.33 -1.43 -6.72
N VAL A 59 2.45 -1.10 -5.76
CA VAL A 59 1.12 -0.56 -6.08
C VAL A 59 1.18 0.87 -6.59
N ALA A 60 2.21 1.65 -6.24
CA ALA A 60 2.41 2.98 -6.82
C ALA A 60 2.74 2.92 -8.32
N LEU A 61 3.57 1.94 -8.73
CA LEU A 61 3.83 1.69 -10.15
C LEU A 61 2.55 1.23 -10.86
N ALA A 62 1.80 0.31 -10.25
CA ALA A 62 0.53 -0.18 -10.79
C ALA A 62 -0.50 0.95 -10.93
N ALA A 63 -0.69 1.79 -9.90
CA ALA A 63 -1.63 2.90 -9.90
C ALA A 63 -1.36 3.88 -11.05
N ARG A 64 -0.10 4.21 -11.31
CA ARG A 64 0.28 5.07 -12.45
C ARG A 64 -0.12 4.48 -13.81
N ALA A 65 0.13 3.18 -14.00
CA ALA A 65 -0.18 2.52 -15.26
C ALA A 65 -1.70 2.34 -15.45
N THR A 66 -2.41 1.96 -14.39
CA THR A 66 -3.87 1.83 -14.39
C THR A 66 -4.57 3.17 -14.65
N GLU A 67 -4.07 4.26 -14.06
CA GLU A 67 -4.57 5.61 -14.36
C GLU A 67 -4.33 6.00 -15.83
N ALA A 68 -3.15 5.68 -16.38
CA ALA A 68 -2.86 5.92 -17.78
C ALA A 68 -3.75 5.09 -18.74
N ALA A 69 -4.32 3.97 -18.26
CA ALA A 69 -5.30 3.18 -18.97
C ALA A 69 -6.75 3.69 -18.81
N GLY A 70 -6.95 4.81 -18.10
CA GLY A 70 -8.25 5.45 -17.96
C GLY A 70 -9.06 5.04 -16.72
N ILE A 71 -8.50 4.21 -15.83
CA ILE A 71 -9.17 3.82 -14.57
C ILE A 71 -8.61 4.69 -13.43
N PRO A 72 -9.40 5.58 -12.83
CA PRO A 72 -8.94 6.45 -11.75
C PRO A 72 -8.52 5.65 -10.52
N THR A 73 -7.42 6.06 -9.92
CA THR A 73 -6.76 5.37 -8.81
C THR A 73 -6.54 6.28 -7.61
N VAL A 74 -6.63 5.69 -6.41
CA VAL A 74 -6.19 6.30 -5.15
C VAL A 74 -5.48 5.25 -4.30
N ILE A 75 -4.39 5.65 -3.64
CA ILE A 75 -3.68 4.81 -2.69
C ILE A 75 -4.04 5.26 -1.27
N MET A 76 -4.48 4.35 -0.43
CA MET A 76 -4.54 4.54 1.02
C MET A 76 -3.27 3.96 1.61
N GLY A 77 -2.40 4.74 2.27
CA GLY A 77 -1.12 4.20 2.72
C GLY A 77 -0.35 5.05 3.72
N CYS A 78 0.77 4.50 4.19
CA CYS A 78 1.58 5.05 5.27
C CYS A 78 3.01 5.44 4.86
N ALA A 79 3.54 4.92 3.74
CA ALA A 79 4.91 5.24 3.30
C ALA A 79 4.94 6.48 2.38
N LYS A 80 4.82 7.67 2.96
CA LYS A 80 4.70 8.93 2.19
C LYS A 80 5.88 9.18 1.25
N ASP A 81 7.08 9.02 1.75
CA ASP A 81 8.33 9.17 1.01
C ASP A 81 8.38 8.27 -0.24
N ILE A 82 7.99 7.00 -0.11
CA ILE A 82 7.98 6.04 -1.22
C ILE A 82 6.94 6.44 -2.27
N ILE A 83 5.72 6.74 -1.84
CA ILE A 83 4.61 7.06 -2.74
C ILE A 83 4.87 8.37 -3.50
N GLU A 84 5.33 9.41 -2.80
CA GLU A 84 5.64 10.71 -3.41
C GLU A 84 6.87 10.62 -4.34
N ARG A 85 7.85 9.78 -4.01
CA ARG A 85 9.00 9.50 -4.88
C ARG A 85 8.56 8.87 -6.20
N VAL A 86 7.68 7.87 -6.15
CA VAL A 86 7.14 7.24 -7.38
C VAL A 86 6.24 8.22 -8.15
N GLY A 87 5.51 9.09 -7.46
CA GLY A 87 4.70 10.14 -8.07
C GLY A 87 3.38 9.62 -8.63
N VAL A 88 2.50 9.18 -7.73
CA VAL A 88 1.20 8.57 -8.06
C VAL A 88 0.12 9.62 -8.38
N PRO A 89 -0.99 9.25 -9.01
CA PRO A 89 -2.08 10.18 -9.29
C PRO A 89 -2.65 10.81 -8.01
N ARG A 90 -3.04 9.97 -7.04
CA ARG A 90 -3.67 10.39 -5.78
C ARG A 90 -3.21 9.53 -4.62
N PHE A 91 -2.89 10.16 -3.50
CA PHE A 91 -2.44 9.50 -2.29
C PHE A 91 -3.15 10.03 -1.04
N TYR A 92 -3.90 9.16 -0.37
CA TYR A 92 -4.48 9.42 0.94
C TYR A 92 -3.55 8.85 2.02
N PHE A 93 -2.78 9.74 2.65
CA PHE A 93 -1.71 9.42 3.58
C PHE A 93 -2.22 9.31 5.02
N SER A 94 -1.93 8.21 5.69
CA SER A 94 -2.08 8.06 7.15
C SER A 94 -0.71 8.04 7.81
N ASP A 95 -0.41 8.98 8.71
CA ASP A 95 0.84 9.03 9.48
C ASP A 95 0.84 7.99 10.62
N PHE A 96 0.70 6.72 10.24
CA PHE A 96 0.61 5.54 11.08
C PHE A 96 1.75 4.57 10.79
N PRO A 97 2.03 3.59 11.68
CA PRO A 97 2.98 2.52 11.38
C PRO A 97 2.58 1.76 10.13
N LEU A 98 3.58 1.30 9.38
CA LEU A 98 3.36 0.47 8.20
C LEU A 98 2.44 -0.71 8.51
N GLY A 99 1.49 -0.94 7.59
CA GLY A 99 0.43 -1.94 7.72
C GLY A 99 -0.89 -1.43 8.30
N ASN A 100 -1.00 -0.14 8.61
CA ASN A 100 -2.23 0.49 9.08
C ASN A 100 -2.84 1.43 8.02
N SER A 101 -2.72 1.06 6.76
CA SER A 101 -3.16 1.86 5.60
C SER A 101 -4.67 2.11 5.58
N CYS A 102 -5.46 1.20 6.13
CA CYS A 102 -6.92 1.31 6.17
C CYS A 102 -7.49 2.05 7.38
N GLY A 103 -6.67 2.66 8.24
CA GLY A 103 -7.11 3.23 9.50
C GLY A 103 -6.55 2.48 10.71
N ARG A 104 -7.03 2.78 11.91
CA ARG A 104 -6.53 2.17 13.15
C ARG A 104 -7.00 0.71 13.26
N PRO A 105 -6.18 -0.18 13.86
CA PRO A 105 -6.59 -1.56 14.16
C PRO A 105 -7.85 -1.60 15.01
N ASN A 106 -8.79 -2.47 14.63
CA ASN A 106 -10.04 -2.71 15.38
C ASN A 106 -10.92 -1.46 15.62
N ASP A 107 -10.78 -0.44 14.79
CA ASP A 107 -11.56 0.81 14.88
C ASP A 107 -12.30 1.06 13.54
N PRO A 108 -13.53 0.53 13.40
CA PRO A 108 -14.33 0.71 12.19
C PRO A 108 -14.61 2.18 11.85
N ALA A 109 -14.73 3.06 12.84
CA ALA A 109 -14.98 4.47 12.61
C ALA A 109 -13.79 5.14 11.92
N SER A 110 -12.56 4.83 12.38
CA SER A 110 -11.34 5.30 11.71
C SER A 110 -11.19 4.72 10.31
N GLN A 111 -11.61 3.47 10.10
CA GLN A 111 -11.50 2.80 8.81
C GLN A 111 -12.47 3.40 7.79
N GLN A 112 -13.70 3.65 8.23
CA GLN A 112 -14.71 4.33 7.44
C GLN A 112 -14.27 5.76 7.09
N GLN A 113 -13.75 6.53 8.06
CA GLN A 113 -13.24 7.87 7.80
C GLN A 113 -12.07 7.87 6.81
N THR A 114 -11.17 6.88 6.90
CA THR A 114 -10.04 6.74 5.97
C THR A 114 -10.52 6.44 4.56
N LEU A 115 -11.45 5.49 4.41
CA LEU A 115 -12.05 5.14 3.13
C LEU A 115 -12.75 6.36 2.50
N TYR A 116 -13.56 7.08 3.28
CA TYR A 116 -14.28 8.25 2.80
C TYR A 116 -13.36 9.39 2.39
N GLY A 117 -12.28 9.63 3.14
CA GLY A 117 -11.28 10.62 2.75
C GLY A 117 -10.56 10.26 1.46
N ALA A 118 -10.29 8.97 1.22
CA ALA A 118 -9.70 8.50 -0.03
C ALA A 118 -10.65 8.61 -1.22
N LEU A 119 -11.94 8.29 -1.04
CA LEU A 119 -12.97 8.46 -2.06
C LEU A 119 -13.22 9.93 -2.41
N ASP A 120 -13.26 10.81 -1.40
CA ASP A 120 -13.37 12.25 -1.64
C ASP A 120 -12.15 12.76 -2.42
N LEU A 121 -10.94 12.31 -2.05
CA LEU A 121 -9.74 12.65 -2.82
C LEU A 121 -9.81 12.13 -4.26
N LEU A 122 -10.30 10.91 -4.47
CA LEU A 122 -10.50 10.32 -5.80
C LEU A 122 -11.40 11.21 -6.67
N ALA A 123 -12.53 11.68 -6.11
CA ALA A 123 -13.52 12.48 -6.81
C ALA A 123 -13.11 13.95 -7.02
N THR A 124 -12.30 14.52 -6.12
CA THR A 124 -12.05 15.98 -6.08
C THR A 124 -10.66 16.39 -6.57
N ALA A 125 -9.67 15.49 -6.63
CA ALA A 125 -8.33 15.86 -7.08
C ALA A 125 -8.33 16.31 -8.55
N THR A 126 -7.81 17.51 -8.80
CA THR A 126 -7.76 18.15 -10.13
C THR A 126 -6.42 17.95 -10.85
N ALA A 127 -5.42 17.39 -10.18
CA ALA A 127 -4.08 17.17 -10.71
C ALA A 127 -3.47 15.86 -10.20
N PRO A 128 -2.56 15.22 -10.96
CA PRO A 128 -1.78 14.09 -10.45
C PRO A 128 -0.81 14.55 -9.35
N ARG A 129 -0.20 13.60 -8.64
CA ARG A 129 0.69 13.86 -7.48
C ARG A 129 -0.01 14.63 -6.35
N THR A 130 -1.32 14.42 -6.20
CA THR A 130 -2.07 15.01 -5.10
C THR A 130 -2.00 14.11 -3.87
N THR A 131 -1.34 14.57 -2.82
CA THR A 131 -1.33 13.93 -1.49
C THR A 131 -2.29 14.66 -0.55
N ARG A 132 -3.18 13.92 0.11
CA ARG A 132 -3.99 14.42 1.23
C ARG A 132 -3.64 13.63 2.49
N THR A 133 -3.39 14.34 3.58
CA THR A 133 -3.11 13.71 4.88
C THR A 133 -4.42 13.47 5.63
N SER A 134 -4.59 12.25 6.14
CA SER A 134 -5.67 11.88 7.05
C SER A 134 -5.56 12.69 8.34
N PRO A 135 -6.67 13.21 8.89
CA PRO A 135 -6.64 13.94 10.16
C PRO A 135 -6.61 12.99 11.37
N LEU A 136 -6.64 11.67 11.15
CA LEU A 136 -6.60 10.70 12.22
C LEU A 136 -5.20 10.60 12.83
N GLU A 137 -5.14 10.52 14.15
CA GLU A 137 -3.90 10.33 14.91
C GLU A 137 -3.73 8.88 15.34
N TRP A 138 -2.48 8.42 15.37
CA TRP A 138 -2.11 7.10 15.84
C TRP A 138 -2.31 7.01 17.36
N GLN A 139 -2.99 5.95 17.82
CA GLN A 139 -3.29 5.74 19.24
C GLN A 139 -2.44 4.62 19.87
N GLY A 140 -1.51 4.04 19.13
CA GLY A 140 -0.59 3.03 19.66
C GLY A 140 0.66 3.67 20.28
N LYS A 141 1.75 2.92 20.30
CA LYS A 141 3.06 3.39 20.78
C LYS A 141 3.47 4.71 20.11
N PRO A 142 3.84 5.77 20.85
CA PRO A 142 4.24 7.06 20.26
C PRO A 142 5.55 7.02 19.46
N ASP A 143 6.48 6.15 19.83
CA ASP A 143 7.81 5.95 19.26
C ASP A 143 7.84 5.00 18.05
N TRP A 144 6.67 4.63 17.52
CA TRP A 144 6.52 3.66 16.44
C TRP A 144 7.36 3.97 15.19
N LYS A 145 7.73 5.23 14.96
CA LYS A 145 8.56 5.65 13.81
C LYS A 145 9.97 5.04 13.89
N SER A 146 10.45 4.76 15.10
CA SER A 146 11.72 4.08 15.31
C SER A 146 11.62 2.56 15.20
N ASP A 147 10.44 1.97 15.36
CA ASP A 147 10.29 0.50 15.42
C ASP A 147 10.64 -0.20 14.09
N TYR A 148 10.54 0.48 12.95
CA TYR A 148 10.65 -0.17 11.64
C TYR A 148 12.10 -0.27 11.14
N SER A 149 12.71 -1.45 11.32
CA SER A 149 14.04 -1.79 10.76
C SER A 149 15.14 -0.76 11.07
N ASN A 150 15.03 -0.06 12.20
CA ASN A 150 16.00 0.92 12.63
C ASN A 150 17.26 0.22 13.16
N ILE A 151 18.40 0.40 12.46
CA ILE A 151 19.67 -0.21 12.85
C ILE A 151 20.30 0.49 14.05
N ASP A 152 19.98 1.78 14.26
CA ASP A 152 20.55 2.58 15.33
C ASP A 152 20.03 2.14 16.71
N GLU A 153 18.89 1.43 16.73
CA GLU A 153 18.30 0.83 17.93
C GLU A 153 18.67 -0.66 18.13
N LEU A 154 19.54 -1.21 17.28
CA LEU A 154 19.99 -2.60 17.41
C LEU A 154 21.40 -2.67 17.98
N THR A 155 21.55 -3.46 19.05
CA THR A 155 22.88 -3.80 19.55
C THR A 155 23.58 -4.79 18.60
N SER A 156 24.91 -4.88 18.71
CA SER A 156 25.68 -5.90 17.97
C SER A 156 25.19 -7.32 18.24
N ASP A 157 24.75 -7.60 19.46
CA ASP A 157 24.20 -8.89 19.87
C ASP A 157 22.84 -9.15 19.23
N ASP A 158 21.96 -8.14 19.17
CA ASP A 158 20.67 -8.24 18.46
C ASP A 158 20.87 -8.52 16.96
N ILE A 159 21.83 -7.84 16.34
CA ILE A 159 22.18 -8.06 14.92
C ILE A 159 22.69 -9.49 14.73
N ALA A 160 23.59 -9.98 15.58
CA ALA A 160 24.12 -11.33 15.52
C ALA A 160 23.01 -12.39 15.68
N ALA A 161 22.11 -12.20 16.66
CA ALA A 161 20.99 -13.09 16.91
C ALA A 161 20.02 -13.13 15.72
N ARG A 162 19.65 -11.97 15.16
CA ARG A 162 18.77 -11.88 13.99
C ARG A 162 19.38 -12.55 12.75
N ARG A 163 20.68 -12.39 12.52
CA ARG A 163 21.40 -13.07 11.44
C ARG A 163 21.37 -14.60 11.61
N ALA A 164 21.70 -15.10 12.80
CA ALA A 164 21.67 -16.53 13.09
C ALA A 164 20.26 -17.13 12.90
N ALA A 165 19.21 -16.41 13.33
CA ALA A 165 17.83 -16.82 13.12
C ALA A 165 17.46 -16.86 11.62
N PHE A 166 17.88 -15.87 10.85
CA PHE A 166 17.66 -15.81 9.40
C PHE A 166 18.36 -16.95 8.65
N ASP A 167 19.62 -17.26 8.99
CA ASP A 167 20.37 -18.35 8.37
C ASP A 167 19.79 -19.72 8.70
N LYS A 168 19.29 -19.90 9.94
CA LYS A 168 18.51 -21.10 10.31
C LYS A 168 17.25 -21.23 9.46
N ALA A 169 16.50 -20.14 9.27
CA ALA A 169 15.29 -20.14 8.44
C ALA A 169 15.59 -20.49 6.98
N LYS A 170 16.67 -19.94 6.40
CA LYS A 170 17.16 -20.30 5.06
C LYS A 170 17.45 -21.79 4.94
N THR A 171 18.15 -22.36 5.93
CA THR A 171 18.50 -23.79 5.94
C THR A 171 17.24 -24.67 5.94
N ILE A 172 16.23 -24.31 6.74
CA ILE A 172 14.95 -25.02 6.77
C ILE A 172 14.23 -24.90 5.42
N ALA A 173 14.19 -23.71 4.82
CA ALA A 173 13.55 -23.47 3.53
C ALA A 173 14.23 -24.26 2.40
N MET A 174 15.57 -24.30 2.37
CA MET A 174 16.33 -25.10 1.41
C MET A 174 16.01 -26.60 1.51
N ARG A 175 15.90 -27.14 2.73
CA ARG A 175 15.52 -28.55 2.92
C ARG A 175 14.13 -28.85 2.38
N LYS A 176 13.16 -27.95 2.55
CA LYS A 176 11.79 -28.12 2.01
C LYS A 176 11.69 -27.98 0.49
N ARG A 177 12.68 -27.36 -0.15
CA ARG A 177 12.70 -27.11 -1.61
C ARG A 177 13.28 -28.29 -2.41
N ASN A 178 13.87 -29.25 -1.71
CA ASN A 178 14.51 -30.46 -2.27
C ASN A 178 13.64 -31.73 -2.08
N PHE A 179 12.36 -31.55 -1.74
CA PHE A 179 11.30 -32.57 -1.76
C PHE A 179 10.19 -32.08 -2.69
#